data_AF-P51251-F1
#
_entry.id   AF-P51251-F1
#
_cell.length_a   1.000
_cell.length_b   1.000
_cell.length_c   1.000
_cell.angle_alpha   90.00
_cell.angle_beta   90.00
_cell.angle_gamma   90.00
#
_symmetry.space_group_name_H-M   'P 1'
#
loop_
_entity.id
_entity.type
_entity.pdbx_description
1 polymer ?
#
loop_
_entity_poly.entity_id
_entity_poly.type
_entity_poly.pdbx_seq_one_letter_code
_entity_poly.pdbx_strand_id
1 'polypeptide(L)'
;MTNFEQYFDYVKISLASPEKIRQWGERSLPNGQIVGEITKPETINYRTLKPEMDGLFCEKIFGPVKDWECHCGKYKRFRYKGIVCERCGVEVTESRVRRHRMAYIELASPVTHVWYLKGSTSYIALALDLKVKEVEKIVYFHSYVVTQSSEETNLKYKQLLEGYEWKSLEEEIYQNQDENNQIEVGIGAEAIQKLLKDLDLEYIAETLRLEATNPPKSFKTPSLKFNKKMKRLRLIENFIATGADPSWMVFTVIPVIPPDLRPMVQLDGGRFATADLNEFYRRIINRNNRLSRLKSILAPEIIIRNEKRMLQEAVDSLMDNGRRGRTVVGANNRPLKSLSDIIEGKQGRFRQNLLGKRVDYSGRSVIVVGPHLKLHQCGLPREMALELFQPFVIHRLILQGLVNNIKAAKKMIQKNESSIWNVLNEVIQGHPVLLNRAPTLHRLGIQAFEPILVEGRAIKLHPLVCPAFNADFDGDQMAVHVPLSLEAQAEARLLMLAPHNFLSPATGQPIIMPSQDMVLGCYYLTANNPSQQRGASQYFASLEDVVIAYEKKKVDLHAYIWARFDGVIDSDQVKFPIKIETHHDNSVTKFFDNHIIKEDAEHQRIVQYIRTTPGRIIFNKIIQESLVA
;
A
#
# COMPACT_ATOMS: atom_id res chain seq x y z
N MET A 1 -28.82 -13.02 9.76
CA MET A 1 -27.62 -12.87 10.61
C MET A 1 -27.04 -11.53 10.25
N THR A 2 -27.34 -10.50 11.05
CA THR A 2 -26.63 -9.23 11.00
C THR A 2 -25.16 -9.56 11.18
N ASN A 3 -24.36 -9.40 10.12
CA ASN A 3 -22.92 -9.37 10.26
C ASN A 3 -22.65 -8.13 11.11
N PHE A 4 -22.57 -8.31 12.43
CA PHE A 4 -21.88 -7.35 13.28
C PHE A 4 -20.48 -7.29 12.70
N GLU A 5 -20.20 -6.23 11.94
CA GLU A 5 -18.84 -5.86 11.60
C GLU A 5 -18.11 -5.77 12.94
N GLN A 6 -17.27 -6.77 13.21
CA GLN A 6 -16.44 -6.78 14.41
C GLN A 6 -15.37 -5.72 14.19
N TYR A 7 -15.72 -4.47 14.50
CA TYR A 7 -14.78 -3.38 14.62
C TYR A 7 -13.80 -3.71 15.75
N PHE A 8 -12.51 -3.54 15.48
CA PHE A 8 -11.47 -3.66 16.48
C PHE A 8 -10.80 -2.30 16.63
N ASP A 9 -10.55 -1.88 17.87
CA ASP A 9 -9.90 -0.58 18.14
C ASP A 9 -8.36 -0.70 18.14
N TYR A 10 -7.85 -1.89 18.44
CA TYR A 10 -6.42 -2.15 18.53
C TYR A 10 -6.07 -3.52 17.95
N VAL A 11 -4.82 -3.67 17.52
CA VAL A 11 -4.23 -4.92 17.06
C VAL A 11 -3.09 -5.28 18.00
N LYS A 12 -3.15 -6.48 18.60
CA LYS A 12 -2.09 -7.02 19.45
C LYS A 12 -1.31 -8.10 18.68
N ILE A 13 -0.01 -8.16 18.90
CA ILE A 13 0.85 -9.27 18.47
C ILE A 13 1.40 -9.99 19.71
N SER A 14 1.42 -11.32 19.66
CA SER A 14 1.98 -12.16 20.73
C SER A 14 2.62 -13.41 20.14
N LEU A 15 3.44 -14.09 20.93
CA LEU A 15 3.89 -15.44 20.62
C LEU A 15 2.68 -16.38 20.60
N ALA A 16 2.67 -17.32 19.65
CA ALA A 16 1.65 -18.34 19.56
C ALA A 16 2.12 -19.59 20.29
N SER A 17 1.36 -20.05 21.29
CA SER A 17 1.63 -21.33 21.93
C SER A 17 1.32 -22.49 20.96
N PRO A 18 1.92 -23.68 21.15
CA PRO A 18 1.58 -24.86 20.35
C PRO A 18 0.08 -25.19 20.38
N GLU A 19 -0.55 -25.06 21.54
CA GLU A 19 -1.99 -25.24 21.70
C GLU A 19 -2.78 -24.21 20.88
N LYS A 20 -2.33 -22.95 20.85
CA LYS A 20 -2.98 -21.90 20.07
C LYS A 20 -2.88 -22.17 18.56
N ILE A 21 -1.73 -22.67 18.11
CA ILE A 21 -1.54 -23.09 16.71
C ILE A 21 -2.48 -24.25 16.37
N ARG A 22 -2.61 -25.24 17.25
CA ARG A 22 -3.61 -26.31 17.09
C ARG A 22 -5.03 -25.76 17.05
N GLN A 23 -5.41 -24.85 17.96
CA GLN A 23 -6.74 -24.21 17.94
C GLN A 23 -7.07 -23.50 16.63
N TRP A 24 -6.07 -22.94 15.91
CA TRP A 24 -6.31 -22.29 14.61
C TRP A 24 -6.53 -23.28 13.47
N GLY A 25 -5.86 -24.44 13.51
CA GLY A 25 -5.93 -25.45 12.46
C GLY A 25 -6.93 -26.57 12.74
N GLU A 26 -7.19 -26.87 14.00
CA GLU A 26 -8.16 -27.88 14.45
C GLU A 26 -9.58 -27.37 14.31
N ARG A 27 -10.42 -28.25 13.82
CA ARG A 27 -11.83 -28.00 13.66
C ARG A 27 -12.61 -29.27 13.95
N SER A 28 -13.62 -29.16 14.80
CA SER A 28 -14.63 -30.19 14.93
C SER A 28 -15.61 -30.08 13.77
N LEU A 29 -15.71 -31.16 13.00
CA LEU A 29 -16.77 -31.30 12.01
C LEU A 29 -18.12 -31.57 12.70
N PRO A 30 -19.26 -31.29 12.05
CA PRO A 30 -20.59 -31.60 12.58
C PRO A 30 -20.82 -33.06 13.02
N ASN A 31 -20.00 -34.00 12.55
CA ASN A 31 -20.03 -35.41 12.96
C ASN A 31 -19.14 -35.72 14.18
N GLY A 32 -18.52 -34.71 14.81
CA GLY A 32 -17.62 -34.86 15.95
C GLY A 32 -16.16 -35.16 15.60
N GLN A 33 -15.82 -35.38 14.32
CA GLN A 33 -14.44 -35.67 13.91
C GLN A 33 -13.59 -34.39 13.96
N ILE A 34 -12.45 -34.46 14.65
CA ILE A 34 -11.43 -33.41 14.64
C ILE A 34 -10.60 -33.53 13.37
N VAL A 35 -10.46 -32.43 12.64
CA VAL A 35 -9.65 -32.32 11.42
C VAL A 35 -8.75 -31.11 11.51
N GLY A 36 -7.58 -31.15 10.85
CA GLY A 36 -6.65 -30.02 10.87
C GLY A 36 -5.21 -30.40 10.53
N GLU A 37 -4.82 -31.63 10.88
CA GLU A 37 -3.47 -32.13 10.64
C GLU A 37 -3.27 -32.54 9.16
N ILE A 38 -2.15 -32.11 8.57
CA ILE A 38 -1.71 -32.55 7.24
C ILE A 38 -0.62 -33.60 7.40
N THR A 39 -0.91 -34.82 6.96
CA THR A 39 0.01 -35.96 7.08
C THR A 39 0.71 -36.27 5.76
N LYS A 40 0.06 -36.04 4.61
CA LYS A 40 0.62 -36.37 3.30
C LYS A 40 1.20 -35.13 2.59
N PRO A 41 2.33 -35.28 1.87
CA PRO A 41 2.93 -34.20 1.07
C PRO A 41 2.20 -34.01 -0.27
N GLU A 42 1.22 -34.85 -0.56
CA GLU A 42 0.49 -34.85 -1.83
C GLU A 42 -0.38 -33.60 -1.95
N THR A 43 -0.59 -33.15 -3.18
CA THR A 43 -1.33 -31.92 -3.46
C THR A 43 -2.62 -32.22 -4.19
N ILE A 44 -2.52 -32.58 -5.47
CA ILE A 44 -3.64 -32.87 -6.37
C ILE A 44 -3.33 -34.17 -7.12
N ASN A 45 -4.36 -34.97 -7.35
CA ASN A 45 -4.25 -36.19 -8.15
C ASN A 45 -3.97 -35.85 -9.61
N TYR A 46 -2.91 -36.44 -10.18
CA TYR A 46 -2.47 -36.16 -11.55
C TYR A 46 -3.49 -36.54 -12.64
N ARG A 47 -4.39 -37.51 -12.40
CA ARG A 47 -5.40 -37.94 -13.38
C ARG A 47 -6.70 -37.17 -13.24
N THR A 48 -7.21 -37.05 -12.00
CA THR A 48 -8.54 -36.48 -11.75
C THR A 48 -8.53 -34.98 -11.52
N LEU A 49 -7.34 -34.39 -11.29
CA LEU A 49 -7.15 -33.00 -10.89
C LEU A 49 -7.91 -32.61 -9.61
N LYS A 50 -8.34 -33.60 -8.82
CA LYS A 50 -8.98 -33.38 -7.52
C LYS A 50 -7.94 -33.36 -6.39
N PRO A 51 -8.17 -32.57 -5.32
CA PRO A 51 -7.29 -32.56 -4.16
C PRO A 51 -7.16 -33.93 -3.52
N GLU A 52 -5.95 -34.28 -3.11
CA GLU A 52 -5.70 -35.52 -2.37
C GLU A 52 -6.16 -35.40 -0.91
N MET A 53 -6.66 -36.52 -0.37
CA MET A 53 -7.12 -36.60 1.02
C MET A 53 -5.90 -36.56 1.96
N ASP A 54 -6.02 -35.79 3.05
CA ASP A 54 -4.98 -35.51 4.04
C ASP A 54 -3.69 -34.87 3.48
N GLY A 55 -3.75 -34.40 2.23
CA GLY A 55 -2.71 -33.63 1.58
C GLY A 55 -2.83 -32.11 1.78
N LEU A 56 -1.95 -31.37 1.12
CA LEU A 56 -1.85 -29.90 1.21
C LEU A 56 -3.07 -29.13 0.69
N PHE A 57 -3.97 -29.78 -0.06
CA PHE A 57 -5.19 -29.16 -0.60
C PHE A 57 -6.48 -29.86 -0.14
N CYS A 58 -6.37 -30.78 0.83
CA CYS A 58 -7.44 -31.64 1.32
C CYS A 58 -8.75 -30.87 1.58
N GLU A 59 -9.83 -31.29 0.92
CA GLU A 59 -11.15 -30.66 1.06
C GLU A 59 -11.79 -30.88 2.44
N LYS A 60 -11.43 -31.98 3.12
CA LYS A 60 -11.93 -32.28 4.46
C LYS A 60 -11.42 -31.25 5.48
N ILE A 61 -10.14 -30.87 5.36
CA ILE A 61 -9.48 -29.91 6.25
C ILE A 61 -9.91 -28.48 5.87
N PHE A 62 -9.64 -28.06 4.62
CA PHE A 62 -9.79 -26.66 4.21
C PHE A 62 -11.21 -26.29 3.76
N GLY A 63 -12.08 -27.26 3.44
CA GLY A 63 -13.41 -27.03 2.88
C GLY A 63 -13.50 -27.38 1.38
N PRO A 64 -14.72 -27.39 0.82
CA PRO A 64 -14.99 -27.88 -0.54
C PRO A 64 -14.44 -26.94 -1.63
N VAL A 65 -14.02 -27.48 -2.77
CA VAL A 65 -13.55 -26.66 -3.91
C VAL A 65 -14.69 -25.91 -4.60
N LYS A 66 -15.91 -26.48 -4.58
CA LYS A 66 -17.10 -25.90 -5.21
C LYS A 66 -18.14 -25.55 -4.15
N ASP A 67 -18.89 -24.48 -4.39
CA ASP A 67 -19.95 -24.06 -3.46
C ASP A 67 -21.03 -25.14 -3.35
N TRP A 68 -21.32 -25.54 -2.11
CA TRP A 68 -22.40 -26.47 -1.78
C TRP A 68 -22.29 -27.85 -2.46
N GLU A 69 -21.06 -28.31 -2.74
CA GLU A 69 -20.79 -29.63 -3.32
C GLU A 69 -19.64 -30.31 -2.56
N CYS A 70 -19.82 -31.57 -2.16
CA CYS A 70 -18.76 -32.35 -1.55
C CYS A 70 -17.81 -32.95 -2.61
N HIS A 71 -16.59 -33.32 -2.21
CA HIS A 71 -15.54 -33.87 -3.08
C HIS A 71 -15.99 -35.05 -4.00
N CYS A 72 -16.76 -35.99 -3.45
CA CYS A 72 -17.27 -37.14 -4.21
C CYS A 72 -18.50 -36.84 -5.08
N GLY A 73 -19.17 -35.70 -4.83
CA GLY A 73 -20.39 -35.31 -5.53
C GLY A 73 -21.68 -36.00 -5.07
N LYS A 74 -21.67 -36.77 -3.96
CA LYS A 74 -22.89 -37.40 -3.38
C LYS A 74 -23.90 -36.33 -2.94
N TYR A 75 -23.43 -35.29 -2.26
CA TYR A 75 -24.23 -34.16 -1.82
C TYR A 75 -23.90 -32.94 -2.67
N LYS A 76 -24.93 -32.41 -3.35
CA LYS A 76 -24.86 -31.21 -4.19
C LYS A 76 -26.03 -30.30 -3.86
N ARG A 77 -25.82 -28.98 -4.03
CA ARG A 77 -26.79 -27.89 -3.81
C ARG A 77 -26.95 -27.50 -2.33
N PHE A 78 -27.50 -26.31 -2.15
CA PHE A 78 -27.69 -25.65 -0.85
C PHE A 78 -28.51 -26.46 0.18
N ARG A 79 -29.41 -27.36 -0.26
CA ARG A 79 -30.28 -28.14 0.63
C ARG A 79 -29.53 -29.02 1.65
N TYR A 80 -28.27 -29.36 1.37
CA TYR A 80 -27.43 -30.18 2.25
C TYR A 80 -26.41 -29.35 3.05
N LYS A 81 -26.65 -28.04 3.18
CA LYS A 81 -25.80 -27.13 3.96
C LYS A 81 -25.50 -27.70 5.35
N GLY A 82 -24.22 -27.73 5.71
CA GLY A 82 -23.75 -28.20 7.02
C GLY A 82 -23.68 -29.71 7.18
N ILE A 83 -24.10 -30.50 6.18
CA ILE A 83 -23.96 -31.95 6.22
C ILE A 83 -22.52 -32.34 5.86
N VAL A 84 -21.95 -33.26 6.64
CA VAL A 84 -20.66 -33.88 6.34
C VAL A 84 -20.89 -35.14 5.51
N CYS A 85 -20.23 -35.25 4.37
CA CYS A 85 -20.40 -36.40 3.51
C CYS A 85 -19.79 -37.67 4.12
N GLU A 86 -20.59 -38.72 4.31
CA GLU A 86 -20.13 -40.03 4.82
C GLU A 86 -19.01 -40.67 3.98
N ARG A 87 -18.98 -40.43 2.65
CA ARG A 87 -18.00 -41.07 1.75
C ARG A 87 -16.64 -40.39 1.75
N CYS A 88 -16.60 -39.06 1.82
CA CYS A 88 -15.36 -38.29 1.68
C CYS A 88 -15.03 -37.43 2.90
N GLY A 89 -15.90 -37.36 3.92
CA GLY A 89 -15.70 -36.54 5.12
C GLY A 89 -15.75 -35.02 4.89
N VAL A 90 -16.10 -34.56 3.67
CA VAL A 90 -16.14 -33.13 3.34
C VAL A 90 -17.48 -32.54 3.75
N GLU A 91 -17.42 -31.44 4.48
CA GLU A 91 -18.56 -30.60 4.84
C GLU A 91 -19.08 -29.82 3.62
N VAL A 92 -20.39 -29.85 3.40
CA VAL A 92 -21.06 -29.08 2.35
C VAL A 92 -21.25 -27.63 2.83
N THR A 93 -20.39 -26.74 2.35
CA THR A 93 -20.39 -25.30 2.66
C THR A 93 -19.92 -24.49 1.42
N GLU A 94 -19.77 -23.18 1.56
CA GLU A 94 -19.20 -22.33 0.51
C GLU A 94 -17.70 -22.58 0.34
N SER A 95 -17.20 -22.51 -0.89
CA SER A 95 -15.78 -22.66 -1.21
C SER A 95 -14.91 -21.56 -0.57
N ARG A 96 -15.49 -20.38 -0.34
CA ARG A 96 -14.80 -19.21 0.25
C ARG A 96 -14.13 -19.50 1.60
N VAL A 97 -14.62 -20.49 2.35
CA VAL A 97 -14.03 -20.91 3.64
C VAL A 97 -12.58 -21.38 3.47
N ARG A 98 -12.20 -21.89 2.28
CA ARG A 98 -10.84 -22.35 1.95
C ARG A 98 -9.78 -21.25 2.01
N ARG A 99 -10.20 -19.98 1.98
CA ARG A 99 -9.30 -18.83 2.14
C ARG A 99 -8.98 -18.52 3.60
N HIS A 100 -9.81 -18.96 4.53
CA HIS A 100 -9.73 -18.60 5.94
C HIS A 100 -9.30 -19.75 6.85
N ARG A 101 -9.67 -20.99 6.50
CA ARG A 101 -9.35 -22.18 7.32
C ARG A 101 -7.86 -22.51 7.22
N MET A 102 -7.18 -22.47 8.36
CA MET A 102 -5.79 -22.92 8.48
C MET A 102 -5.74 -24.43 8.74
N ALA A 103 -4.53 -24.97 8.71
CA ALA A 103 -4.22 -26.33 9.09
C ALA A 103 -2.91 -26.34 9.87
N TYR A 104 -2.44 -27.50 10.32
CA TYR A 104 -1.15 -27.62 10.98
C TYR A 104 -0.42 -28.91 10.61
N ILE A 105 0.88 -28.94 10.92
CA ILE A 105 1.75 -30.13 10.81
C ILE A 105 2.33 -30.36 12.19
N GLU A 106 2.07 -31.54 12.76
CA GLU A 106 2.72 -31.97 14.01
C GLU A 106 4.15 -32.43 13.69
N LEU A 107 5.15 -31.83 14.32
CA LEU A 107 6.54 -32.18 14.06
C LEU A 107 6.95 -33.40 14.90
N ALA A 108 7.62 -34.36 14.27
CA ALA A 108 8.17 -35.54 14.92
C ALA A 108 9.33 -35.18 15.87
N SER A 109 9.92 -34.00 15.76
CA SER A 109 10.93 -33.45 16.68
C SER A 109 10.79 -31.92 16.71
N PRO A 110 10.93 -31.27 17.88
CA PRO A 110 10.95 -29.81 18.00
C PRO A 110 11.96 -29.16 17.07
N VAL A 111 11.66 -27.95 16.60
CA VAL A 111 12.48 -27.17 15.66
C VAL A 111 12.55 -25.73 16.13
N THR A 112 13.75 -25.16 16.26
CA THR A 112 13.88 -23.76 16.68
C THR A 112 13.39 -22.80 15.60
N HIS A 113 12.74 -21.70 15.99
CA HIS A 113 12.31 -20.70 15.02
C HIS A 113 13.50 -19.80 14.60
N VAL A 114 13.77 -19.75 13.29
CA VAL A 114 14.92 -19.01 12.72
C VAL A 114 14.97 -17.52 13.08
N TRP A 115 13.84 -16.82 13.18
CA TRP A 115 13.80 -15.40 13.56
C TRP A 115 14.35 -15.16 14.97
N TYR A 116 14.04 -16.04 15.93
CA TYR A 116 14.53 -15.90 17.31
C TYR A 116 15.96 -16.44 17.50
N LEU A 117 16.41 -17.34 16.61
CA LEU A 117 17.77 -17.86 16.59
C LEU A 117 18.75 -16.92 15.89
N LYS A 118 18.49 -16.57 14.63
CA LYS A 118 19.38 -15.78 13.73
C LYS A 118 18.89 -14.34 13.53
N GLY A 119 18.03 -13.85 14.43
CA GLY A 119 17.59 -12.46 14.56
C GLY A 119 18.74 -11.44 14.48
N SER A 120 18.42 -10.16 14.23
CA SER A 120 19.38 -9.08 14.51
C SER A 120 19.86 -9.14 15.96
N THR A 121 18.94 -9.48 16.87
CA THR A 121 19.22 -10.00 18.20
C THR A 121 18.72 -11.44 18.30
N SER A 122 19.60 -12.36 18.68
CA SER A 122 19.21 -13.74 18.99
C SER A 122 18.57 -13.79 20.38
N TYR A 123 17.24 -13.86 20.41
CA TYR A 123 16.47 -13.89 21.66
C TYR A 123 16.70 -15.19 22.44
N ILE A 124 16.85 -16.32 21.74
CA ILE A 124 17.16 -17.61 22.37
C ILE A 124 18.53 -17.55 23.08
N ALA A 125 19.56 -17.05 22.40
CA ALA A 125 20.89 -16.91 22.99
C ALA A 125 20.90 -15.92 24.17
N LEU A 126 20.13 -14.83 24.05
CA LEU A 126 20.02 -13.84 25.12
C LEU A 126 19.31 -14.41 26.36
N ALA A 127 18.22 -15.18 26.18
CA ALA A 127 17.49 -15.82 27.28
C ALA A 127 18.38 -16.83 28.03
N LEU A 128 19.08 -17.70 27.28
CA LEU A 128 19.95 -18.73 27.84
C LEU A 128 21.29 -18.21 28.39
N ASP A 129 21.66 -16.96 28.08
CA ASP A 129 22.96 -16.31 28.31
C ASP A 129 24.16 -16.92 27.58
N LEU A 130 23.89 -17.67 26.50
CA LEU A 130 24.91 -18.26 25.65
C LEU A 130 25.33 -17.29 24.53
N LYS A 131 26.45 -17.57 23.85
CA LYS A 131 26.78 -16.85 22.61
C LYS A 131 25.95 -17.42 21.46
N VAL A 132 25.65 -16.60 20.46
CA VAL A 132 24.88 -17.02 19.28
C VAL A 132 25.50 -18.23 18.59
N LYS A 133 26.84 -18.25 18.43
CA LYS A 133 27.57 -19.38 17.83
C LYS A 133 27.45 -20.67 18.65
N GLU A 134 27.39 -20.57 19.97
CA GLU A 134 27.25 -21.73 20.86
C GLU A 134 25.84 -22.34 20.71
N VAL A 135 24.80 -21.51 20.66
CA VAL A 135 23.43 -21.97 20.40
C VAL A 135 23.29 -22.59 19.01
N GLU A 136 23.88 -21.99 17.98
CA GLU A 136 23.86 -22.55 16.63
C GLU A 136 24.55 -23.93 16.56
N LYS A 137 25.68 -24.12 17.27
CA LYS A 137 26.34 -25.42 17.36
C LYS A 137 25.42 -26.49 17.98
N ILE A 138 24.64 -26.14 19.01
CA ILE A 138 23.69 -27.06 19.64
C ILE A 138 22.54 -27.38 18.68
N VAL A 139 21.89 -26.36 18.11
CA VAL A 139 20.73 -26.51 17.22
C VAL A 139 21.03 -27.36 15.99
N TYR A 140 22.19 -27.17 15.37
CA TYR A 140 22.59 -27.90 14.15
C TYR A 140 23.38 -29.20 14.43
N PHE A 141 23.28 -29.74 15.66
CA PHE A 141 23.83 -31.04 16.07
C PHE A 141 25.36 -31.14 15.98
N HIS A 142 26.09 -30.06 16.27
CA HIS A 142 27.56 -30.06 16.34
C HIS A 142 28.12 -30.26 17.76
N SER A 143 27.43 -29.73 18.78
CA SER A 143 27.86 -29.82 20.18
C SER A 143 26.67 -30.21 21.05
N TYR A 144 26.96 -30.93 22.13
CA TYR A 144 26.00 -31.24 23.16
C TYR A 144 25.96 -30.13 24.22
N VAL A 145 24.91 -30.11 25.02
CA VAL A 145 24.76 -29.19 26.15
C VAL A 145 24.26 -29.94 27.38
N VAL A 146 24.88 -29.66 28.53
CA VAL A 146 24.46 -30.22 29.82
C VAL A 146 23.15 -29.57 30.26
N THR A 147 22.09 -30.38 30.36
CA THR A 147 20.75 -29.94 30.82
C THR A 147 20.56 -30.15 32.31
N GLN A 148 21.23 -31.13 32.90
CA GLN A 148 21.23 -31.35 34.35
C GLN A 148 22.64 -31.76 34.79
N SER A 149 23.19 -31.05 35.77
CA SER A 149 24.49 -31.32 36.37
C SER A 149 24.32 -31.87 37.78
N SER A 150 25.08 -32.90 38.16
CA SER A 150 25.23 -33.33 39.55
C SER A 150 26.47 -32.67 40.18
N GLU A 151 26.44 -32.42 41.49
CA GLU A 151 27.55 -31.79 42.22
C GLU A 151 28.84 -32.64 42.19
N GLU A 152 28.72 -33.95 42.03
CA GLU A 152 29.84 -34.89 41.95
C GLU A 152 30.62 -34.77 40.65
N THR A 153 30.03 -34.14 39.63
CA THR A 153 30.65 -33.98 38.32
C THR A 153 31.17 -32.55 38.18
N ASN A 154 32.40 -32.40 37.68
CA ASN A 154 33.00 -31.09 37.39
C ASN A 154 32.33 -30.34 36.22
N LEU A 155 31.13 -30.74 35.81
CA LEU A 155 30.38 -30.19 34.68
C LEU A 155 29.44 -29.08 35.14
N LYS A 156 29.45 -27.97 34.41
CA LYS A 156 28.56 -26.83 34.68
C LYS A 156 27.27 -26.95 33.88
N TYR A 157 26.16 -26.53 34.48
CA TYR A 157 24.90 -26.35 33.74
C TYR A 157 25.12 -25.43 32.53
N LYS A 158 24.57 -25.80 31.36
CA LYS A 158 24.76 -25.14 30.05
C LYS A 158 26.18 -25.18 29.49
N GLN A 159 27.08 -26.00 30.04
CA GLN A 159 28.38 -26.25 29.43
C GLN A 159 28.19 -26.97 28.10
N LEU A 160 28.92 -26.51 27.07
CA LEU A 160 28.96 -27.18 25.78
C LEU A 160 30.01 -28.29 25.85
N LEU A 161 29.65 -29.46 25.32
CA LEU A 161 30.54 -30.60 25.17
C LEU A 161 30.70 -30.92 23.69
N GLU A 162 31.94 -31.07 23.25
CA GLU A 162 32.20 -31.59 21.91
C GLU A 162 31.94 -33.11 21.85
N GLY A 163 31.79 -33.66 20.63
CA GLY A 163 31.39 -35.06 20.48
C GLY A 163 32.37 -36.07 21.08
N TYR A 164 33.68 -35.75 21.09
CA TYR A 164 34.69 -36.59 21.74
C TYR A 164 34.64 -36.46 23.27
N GLU A 165 34.40 -35.25 23.80
CA GLU A 165 34.30 -34.99 25.24
C GLU A 165 33.11 -35.73 25.84
N TRP A 166 31.96 -35.66 25.16
CA TRP A 166 30.78 -36.41 25.57
C TRP A 166 31.06 -37.92 25.58
N LYS A 167 31.72 -38.44 24.54
CA LYS A 167 32.03 -39.87 24.47
C LYS A 167 32.95 -40.33 25.61
N SER A 168 33.97 -39.54 25.95
CA SER A 168 34.86 -39.84 27.08
C SER A 168 34.13 -39.78 28.41
N LEU A 169 33.28 -38.76 28.62
CA LEU A 169 32.46 -38.64 29.83
C LEU A 169 31.43 -39.77 29.95
N GLU A 170 30.80 -40.16 28.85
CA GLU A 170 29.87 -41.28 28.78
C GLU A 170 30.59 -42.58 29.19
N GLU A 171 31.80 -42.83 28.68
CA GLU A 171 32.64 -43.96 29.08
C GLU A 171 33.01 -43.93 30.58
N GLU A 172 33.33 -42.75 31.15
CA GLU A 172 33.60 -42.58 32.58
C GLU A 172 32.35 -42.84 33.46
N ILE A 173 31.18 -42.36 33.04
CA ILE A 173 29.92 -42.55 33.77
C ILE A 173 29.51 -44.02 33.76
N TYR A 174 29.66 -44.74 32.64
CA TYR A 174 29.38 -46.17 32.59
C TYR A 174 30.30 -47.01 33.48
N GLN A 175 31.53 -46.55 33.74
CA GLN A 175 32.47 -47.23 34.64
C GLN A 175 32.11 -47.02 36.11
N ASN A 176 31.62 -45.82 36.47
CA ASN A 176 31.20 -45.48 37.81
C ASN A 176 29.72 -45.88 37.99
N GLN A 177 29.46 -47.11 38.43
CA GLN A 177 28.12 -47.69 38.63
C GLN A 177 27.30 -47.04 39.77
N ASP A 178 27.50 -45.76 40.07
CA ASP A 178 26.68 -45.03 41.03
C ASP A 178 25.36 -44.62 40.38
N GLU A 179 24.28 -45.32 40.74
CA GLU A 179 22.90 -45.06 40.29
C GLU A 179 22.43 -43.60 40.55
N ASN A 180 23.14 -42.87 41.41
CA ASN A 180 22.81 -41.51 41.81
C ASN A 180 23.38 -40.42 40.87
N ASN A 181 24.27 -40.75 39.94
CA ASN A 181 24.88 -39.78 39.02
C ASN A 181 24.08 -39.60 37.73
N GLN A 182 22.90 -39.00 37.83
CA GLN A 182 22.05 -38.68 36.69
C GLN A 182 22.49 -37.37 36.02
N ILE A 183 23.56 -37.42 35.23
CA ILE A 183 23.91 -36.34 34.29
C ILE A 183 23.03 -36.48 33.05
N GLU A 184 22.30 -35.42 32.71
CA GLU A 184 21.55 -35.37 31.46
C GLU A 184 22.20 -34.41 30.48
N VAL A 185 22.49 -34.94 29.29
CA VAL A 185 23.09 -34.19 28.18
C VAL A 185 22.17 -34.26 26.98
N GLY A 186 21.86 -33.09 26.41
CA GLY A 186 20.98 -32.95 25.26
C GLY A 186 21.71 -32.42 24.03
N ILE A 187 21.12 -32.64 22.85
CA ILE A 187 21.55 -32.02 21.59
C ILE A 187 20.35 -31.58 20.75
N GLY A 188 20.55 -30.59 19.89
CA GLY A 188 19.53 -30.10 18.97
C GLY A 188 18.50 -29.19 19.62
N ALA A 189 17.40 -28.98 18.90
CA ALA A 189 16.29 -28.13 19.34
C ALA A 189 15.55 -28.67 20.58
N GLU A 190 15.56 -29.99 20.81
CA GLU A 190 14.99 -30.61 22.01
C GLU A 190 15.72 -30.15 23.28
N ALA A 191 17.05 -30.09 23.24
CA ALA A 191 17.85 -29.58 24.35
C ALA A 191 17.60 -28.09 24.61
N ILE A 192 17.52 -27.28 23.54
CA ILE A 192 17.19 -25.85 23.67
C ILE A 192 15.80 -25.67 24.26
N GLN A 193 14.81 -26.47 23.86
CA GLN A 193 13.47 -26.40 24.41
C GLN A 193 13.46 -26.74 25.90
N LYS A 194 14.17 -27.80 26.32
CA LYS A 194 14.29 -28.18 27.73
C LYS A 194 14.95 -27.07 28.55
N LEU A 195 16.10 -26.57 28.10
CA LEU A 195 16.79 -25.45 28.75
C LEU A 195 15.94 -24.18 28.87
N LEU A 196 15.03 -23.92 27.93
CA LEU A 196 14.11 -22.76 27.97
C LEU A 196 12.95 -22.98 28.94
N LYS A 197 12.44 -24.22 29.06
CA LYS A 197 11.39 -24.58 30.03
C LYS A 197 11.88 -24.56 31.46
N ASP A 198 13.14 -24.94 31.68
CA ASP A 198 13.76 -25.00 33.01
C ASP A 198 14.25 -23.61 33.50
N LEU A 199 13.96 -22.52 32.77
CA LEU A 199 14.29 -21.17 33.22
C LEU A 199 13.26 -20.65 34.22
N ASP A 200 13.70 -20.41 35.45
CA ASP A 200 12.97 -19.59 36.41
C ASP A 200 13.13 -18.10 36.05
N LEU A 201 12.10 -17.50 35.46
CA LEU A 201 12.14 -16.14 34.96
C LEU A 201 12.21 -15.11 36.08
N GLU A 202 11.43 -15.32 37.14
CA GLU A 202 11.37 -14.46 38.32
C GLU A 202 12.74 -14.40 39.02
N TYR A 203 13.34 -15.57 39.28
CA TYR A 203 14.66 -15.65 39.91
C TYR A 203 15.76 -15.01 39.05
N ILE A 204 15.73 -15.23 37.73
CA ILE A 204 16.68 -14.62 36.79
C ILE A 204 16.51 -13.09 36.78
N ALA A 205 15.27 -12.59 36.80
CA ALA A 205 15.00 -11.15 36.81
C ALA A 205 15.50 -10.51 38.11
N GLU A 206 15.24 -11.11 39.27
CA GLU A 206 15.73 -10.62 40.57
C GLU A 206 17.26 -10.59 40.62
N THR A 207 17.92 -11.67 40.20
CA THR A 207 19.38 -11.75 40.14
C THR A 207 19.96 -10.65 39.24
N LEU A 208 19.39 -10.47 38.04
CA LEU A 208 19.86 -9.44 37.11
C LEU A 208 19.58 -8.01 37.61
N ARG A 209 18.48 -7.78 38.34
CA ARG A 209 18.20 -6.49 39.00
C ARG A 209 19.23 -6.17 40.08
N LEU A 210 19.57 -7.15 40.93
CA LEU A 210 20.59 -7.00 41.97
C LEU A 210 21.97 -6.70 41.38
N GLU A 211 22.35 -7.38 40.29
CA GLU A 211 23.60 -7.09 39.58
C GLU A 211 23.60 -5.72 38.90
N ALA A 212 22.42 -5.22 38.50
CA ALA A 212 22.28 -3.90 37.90
C ALA A 212 22.38 -2.77 38.93
N THR A 213 21.87 -2.96 40.15
CA THR A 213 21.94 -1.96 41.24
C THR A 213 23.32 -1.93 41.91
N ASN A 214 23.99 -3.07 42.01
CA ASN A 214 25.33 -3.21 42.57
C ASN A 214 26.39 -3.52 41.49
N PRO A 215 26.72 -2.57 40.59
CA PRO A 215 27.77 -2.81 39.61
C PRO A 215 29.12 -2.99 40.36
N PRO A 216 29.94 -4.00 40.00
CA PRO A 216 31.25 -4.15 40.59
C PRO A 216 32.07 -2.86 40.41
N LYS A 217 32.71 -2.40 41.49
CA LYS A 217 33.43 -1.11 41.59
C LYS A 217 34.51 -0.88 40.51
N SER A 218 34.87 -1.90 39.72
CA SER A 218 35.87 -1.80 38.64
C SER A 218 35.32 -1.37 37.27
N PHE A 219 34.00 -1.16 37.08
CA PHE A 219 33.42 -0.80 35.77
C PHE A 219 32.63 0.50 35.83
N LYS A 220 33.33 1.65 35.89
CA LYS A 220 32.71 2.99 35.76
C LYS A 220 32.22 3.33 34.34
N THR A 221 32.53 2.51 33.34
CA THR A 221 32.05 2.65 31.96
C THR A 221 31.02 1.58 31.63
N PRO A 222 29.95 1.89 30.85
CA PRO A 222 28.96 0.91 30.42
C PRO A 222 29.63 -0.15 29.54
N SER A 223 30.10 -1.22 30.19
CA SER A 223 30.81 -2.30 29.51
C SER A 223 29.86 -3.07 28.60
N LEU A 224 30.39 -3.67 27.53
CA LEU A 224 29.62 -4.53 26.63
C LEU A 224 28.86 -5.64 27.40
N LYS A 225 29.47 -6.14 28.48
CA LYS A 225 28.88 -7.15 29.38
C LYS A 225 27.67 -6.59 30.14
N PHE A 226 27.79 -5.38 30.70
CA PHE A 226 26.67 -4.72 31.39
C PHE A 226 25.50 -4.46 30.45
N ASN A 227 25.76 -3.97 29.24
CA ASN A 227 24.72 -3.75 28.22
C ASN A 227 24.03 -5.06 27.81
N LYS A 228 24.76 -6.18 27.70
CA LYS A 228 24.17 -7.50 27.43
C LYS A 228 23.24 -7.94 28.57
N LYS A 229 23.68 -7.79 29.82
CA LYS A 229 22.87 -8.11 31.02
C LYS A 229 21.59 -7.27 31.08
N MET A 230 21.69 -5.96 30.84
CA MET A 230 20.52 -5.07 30.80
C MET A 230 19.52 -5.45 29.69
N LYS A 231 20.01 -5.84 28.51
CA LYS A 231 19.15 -6.37 27.43
C LYS A 231 18.47 -7.68 27.83
N ARG A 232 19.19 -8.56 28.53
CA ARG A 232 18.65 -9.82 29.06
C ARG A 232 17.56 -9.55 30.10
N LEU A 233 17.80 -8.66 31.07
CA LEU A 233 16.81 -8.27 32.07
C LEU A 233 15.52 -7.78 31.40
N ARG A 234 15.62 -6.85 30.44
CA ARG A 234 14.45 -6.34 29.68
C ARG A 234 13.69 -7.45 28.96
N LEU A 235 14.40 -8.43 28.38
CA LEU A 235 13.77 -9.56 27.70
C LEU A 235 12.94 -10.39 28.70
N ILE A 236 13.53 -10.75 29.84
CA ILE A 236 12.88 -11.58 30.85
C ILE A 236 11.69 -10.85 31.47
N GLU A 237 11.82 -9.56 31.81
CA GLU A 237 10.71 -8.74 32.30
C GLU A 237 9.55 -8.68 31.30
N ASN A 238 9.83 -8.62 30.00
CA ASN A 238 8.78 -8.67 28.97
C ASN A 238 8.09 -10.03 28.90
N PHE A 239 8.80 -11.15 29.09
CA PHE A 239 8.18 -12.48 29.17
C PHE A 239 7.27 -12.60 30.40
N ILE A 240 7.74 -12.16 31.56
CA ILE A 240 6.94 -12.12 32.80
C ILE A 240 5.69 -11.25 32.60
N ALA A 241 5.84 -10.04 32.07
CA ALA A 241 4.72 -9.12 31.85
C ALA A 241 3.69 -9.63 30.82
N THR A 242 4.12 -10.41 29.83
CA THR A 242 3.22 -10.97 28.80
C THR A 242 2.62 -12.32 29.18
N GLY A 243 3.19 -13.03 30.16
CA GLY A 243 2.83 -14.40 30.51
C GLY A 243 3.16 -15.43 29.42
N ALA A 244 4.04 -15.09 28.48
CA ALA A 244 4.45 -16.01 27.42
C ALA A 244 5.61 -16.89 27.88
N ASP A 245 5.57 -18.18 27.54
CA ASP A 245 6.66 -19.11 27.83
C ASP A 245 7.78 -18.97 26.77
N PRO A 246 9.04 -18.74 27.17
CA PRO A 246 10.18 -18.73 26.26
C PRO A 246 10.30 -19.99 25.38
N SER A 247 9.82 -21.14 25.86
CA SER A 247 9.84 -22.40 25.13
C SER A 247 9.03 -22.36 23.82
N TRP A 248 8.07 -21.43 23.69
CA TRP A 248 7.28 -21.23 22.46
C TRP A 248 8.10 -20.68 21.29
N MET A 249 9.34 -20.23 21.51
CA MET A 249 10.28 -19.92 20.42
C MET A 249 10.76 -21.18 19.66
N VAL A 250 10.45 -22.38 20.18
CA VAL A 250 10.71 -23.67 19.53
C VAL A 250 9.38 -24.26 19.05
N PHE A 251 9.25 -24.42 17.74
CA PHE A 251 8.08 -25.05 17.13
C PHE A 251 8.05 -26.54 17.44
N THR A 252 6.96 -26.98 18.06
CA THR A 252 6.52 -28.38 18.05
C THR A 252 5.45 -28.63 16.98
N VAL A 253 4.71 -27.57 16.62
CA VAL A 253 3.64 -27.59 15.63
C VAL A 253 3.84 -26.42 14.67
N ILE A 254 3.70 -26.66 13.36
CA ILE A 254 3.80 -25.62 12.34
C ILE A 254 2.43 -25.34 11.73
N PRO A 255 1.95 -24.08 11.72
CA PRO A 255 0.74 -23.71 11.01
C PRO A 255 0.94 -23.77 9.49
N VAL A 256 -0.09 -24.25 8.79
CA VAL A 256 -0.15 -24.27 7.33
C VAL A 256 -1.16 -23.24 6.85
N ILE A 257 -0.70 -22.36 5.98
CA ILE A 257 -1.51 -21.30 5.38
C ILE A 257 -2.63 -21.91 4.50
N PRO A 258 -3.83 -21.30 4.45
CA PRO A 258 -4.93 -21.74 3.62
C PRO A 258 -4.55 -21.89 2.13
N PRO A 259 -5.08 -22.90 1.41
CA PRO A 259 -4.67 -23.24 0.05
C PRO A 259 -4.89 -22.11 -0.97
N ASP A 260 -5.92 -21.29 -0.80
CA ASP A 260 -6.23 -20.19 -1.75
C ASP A 260 -5.20 -19.04 -1.66
N LEU A 261 -4.42 -18.97 -0.58
CA LEU A 261 -3.30 -18.03 -0.44
C LEU A 261 -1.98 -18.61 -1.04
N ARG A 262 -1.97 -19.89 -1.38
CA ARG A 262 -0.87 -20.62 -2.03
C ARG A 262 -1.38 -21.47 -3.21
N PRO A 263 -2.05 -20.86 -4.20
CA PRO A 263 -2.80 -21.59 -5.21
C PRO A 263 -1.90 -22.45 -6.10
N MET A 264 -2.49 -23.50 -6.66
CA MET A 264 -1.96 -24.21 -7.83
C MET A 264 -2.95 -24.03 -8.96
N VAL A 265 -2.59 -23.22 -9.95
CA VAL A 265 -3.46 -22.86 -11.08
C VAL A 265 -3.03 -23.66 -12.30
N GLN A 266 -3.99 -24.29 -12.97
CA GLN A 266 -3.74 -24.94 -14.25
C GLN A 266 -3.55 -23.87 -15.32
N LEU A 267 -2.43 -23.96 -16.04
CA LEU A 267 -2.14 -23.15 -17.23
C LEU A 267 -2.52 -23.95 -18.49
N ASP A 268 -2.58 -23.24 -19.61
CA ASP A 268 -2.75 -23.87 -20.92
C ASP A 268 -1.63 -24.90 -21.17
N GLY A 269 -1.99 -26.03 -21.80
CA GLY A 269 -1.05 -27.13 -22.07
C GLY A 269 -0.84 -28.12 -20.91
N GLY A 270 -1.71 -28.12 -19.90
CA GLY A 270 -1.67 -29.11 -18.81
C GLY A 270 -0.56 -28.87 -17.76
N ARG A 271 0.10 -27.72 -17.83
CA ARG A 271 1.09 -27.29 -16.83
C ARG A 271 0.39 -26.70 -15.61
N PHE A 272 1.08 -26.71 -14.47
CA PHE A 272 0.60 -26.08 -13.25
C PHE A 272 1.55 -24.96 -12.82
N ALA A 273 0.99 -23.79 -12.53
CA ALA A 273 1.68 -22.73 -11.79
C ALA A 273 1.48 -22.98 -10.30
N THR A 274 2.55 -23.31 -9.58
CA THR A 274 2.51 -23.62 -8.15
C THR A 274 3.17 -22.52 -7.34
N ALA A 275 2.54 -22.10 -6.23
CA ALA A 275 3.19 -21.19 -5.28
C ALA A 275 4.43 -21.84 -4.62
N ASP A 276 5.53 -21.08 -4.51
CA ASP A 276 6.81 -21.51 -3.90
C ASP A 276 6.63 -22.13 -2.50
N LEU A 277 5.67 -21.62 -1.70
CA LEU A 277 5.33 -22.13 -0.36
C LEU A 277 4.95 -23.61 -0.35
N ASN A 278 4.28 -24.09 -1.40
CA ASN A 278 3.89 -25.51 -1.46
C ASN A 278 5.12 -26.41 -1.51
N GLU A 279 6.20 -26.00 -2.17
CA GLU A 279 7.44 -26.78 -2.24
C GLU A 279 8.14 -26.87 -0.87
N PHE A 280 8.12 -25.78 -0.09
CA PHE A 280 8.62 -25.80 1.28
C PHE A 280 7.79 -26.73 2.19
N TYR A 281 6.45 -26.64 2.15
CA TYR A 281 5.60 -27.52 2.93
C TYR A 281 5.78 -28.98 2.56
N ARG A 282 5.86 -29.32 1.27
CA ARG A 282 6.14 -30.69 0.80
C ARG A 282 7.45 -31.22 1.37
N ARG A 283 8.50 -30.40 1.35
CA ARG A 283 9.81 -30.77 1.89
C ARG A 283 9.76 -31.04 3.39
N ILE A 284 9.05 -30.21 4.15
CA ILE A 284 8.89 -30.39 5.61
C ILE A 284 8.13 -31.69 5.88
N ILE A 285 6.97 -31.91 5.25
CA ILE A 285 6.15 -33.10 5.45
C ILE A 285 6.93 -34.37 5.11
N ASN A 286 7.66 -34.38 3.98
CA ASN A 286 8.49 -35.52 3.58
C ASN A 286 9.58 -35.85 4.61
N ARG A 287 10.32 -34.84 5.09
CA ARG A 287 11.36 -35.02 6.13
C ARG A 287 10.75 -35.44 7.46
N ASN A 288 9.61 -34.86 7.83
CA ASN A 288 8.91 -35.18 9.07
C ASN A 288 8.42 -36.64 9.10
N ASN A 289 7.79 -37.08 8.01
CA ASN A 289 7.32 -38.46 7.86
C ASN A 289 8.50 -39.45 7.83
N ARG A 290 9.60 -39.08 7.17
CA ARG A 290 10.83 -39.87 7.17
C ARG A 290 11.43 -40.00 8.58
N LEU A 291 11.49 -38.90 9.33
CA LEU A 291 11.96 -38.90 10.72
C LEU A 291 11.08 -39.76 11.61
N SER A 292 9.75 -39.66 11.49
CA SER A 292 8.80 -40.50 12.22
C SER A 292 9.01 -42.00 11.93
N ARG A 293 9.18 -42.38 10.66
CA ARG A 293 9.51 -43.76 10.28
C ARG A 293 10.85 -44.22 10.86
N LEU A 294 11.89 -43.40 10.80
CA LEU A 294 13.20 -43.73 11.37
C LEU A 294 13.14 -43.94 12.89
N LYS A 295 12.35 -43.13 13.60
CA LYS A 295 12.09 -43.33 15.04
C LYS A 295 11.36 -44.65 15.31
N SER A 296 10.36 -45.00 14.50
CA SER A 296 9.60 -46.26 14.67
C SER A 296 10.43 -47.52 14.44
N ILE A 297 11.45 -47.45 13.57
CA ILE A 297 12.36 -48.56 13.25
C ILE A 297 13.56 -48.59 14.21
N LEU A 298 13.67 -47.63 15.15
CA LEU A 298 14.82 -47.48 16.05
C LEU A 298 16.14 -47.40 15.27
N ALA A 299 16.17 -46.60 14.20
CA ALA A 299 17.36 -46.41 13.38
C ALA A 299 18.53 -45.83 14.21
N PRO A 300 19.79 -46.07 13.81
CA PRO A 300 20.96 -45.52 14.50
C PRO A 300 20.88 -44.00 14.71
N GLU A 301 21.33 -43.52 15.86
CA GLU A 301 21.19 -42.11 16.26
C GLU A 301 21.81 -41.13 15.26
N ILE A 302 22.90 -41.51 14.60
CA ILE A 302 23.57 -40.68 13.57
C ILE A 302 22.58 -40.34 12.44
N ILE A 303 21.79 -41.31 12.01
CA ILE A 303 20.80 -41.14 10.94
C ILE A 303 19.65 -40.27 11.44
N ILE A 304 19.16 -40.52 12.66
CA ILE A 304 18.10 -39.72 13.28
C ILE A 304 18.54 -38.26 13.43
N ARG A 305 19.76 -37.99 13.92
CA ARG A 305 20.31 -36.64 14.07
C ARG A 305 20.46 -35.92 12.74
N ASN A 306 20.92 -36.62 11.70
CA ASN A 306 20.99 -36.04 10.37
C ASN A 306 19.59 -35.66 9.84
N GLU A 307 18.58 -36.53 10.03
CA GLU A 307 17.22 -36.23 9.61
C GLU A 307 16.59 -35.09 10.43
N LYS A 308 16.85 -35.01 11.75
CA LYS A 308 16.46 -33.87 12.60
C LYS A 308 17.10 -32.56 12.10
N ARG A 309 18.39 -32.57 11.77
CA ARG A 309 19.10 -31.40 11.18
C ARG A 309 18.47 -30.98 9.86
N MET A 310 18.14 -31.94 9.00
CA MET A 310 17.44 -31.68 7.74
C MET A 310 16.03 -31.11 8.00
N LEU A 311 15.29 -31.61 8.98
CA LEU A 311 13.98 -31.04 9.31
C LEU A 311 14.11 -29.57 9.74
N GLN A 312 15.06 -29.24 10.62
CA GLN A 312 15.38 -27.86 11.03
C GLN A 312 15.69 -26.97 9.81
N GLU A 313 16.52 -27.44 8.87
CA GLU A 313 16.83 -26.70 7.64
C GLU A 313 15.62 -26.42 6.75
N ALA A 314 14.69 -27.37 6.67
CA ALA A 314 13.50 -27.21 5.83
C ALA A 314 12.56 -26.15 6.42
N VAL A 315 12.41 -26.13 7.74
CA VAL A 315 11.61 -25.12 8.45
C VAL A 315 12.28 -23.75 8.41
N ASP A 316 13.60 -23.68 8.61
CA ASP A 316 14.38 -22.44 8.46
C ASP A 316 14.13 -21.82 7.08
N SER A 317 14.16 -22.65 6.02
CA SER A 317 13.95 -22.21 4.64
C SER A 317 12.51 -21.74 4.35
N LEU A 318 11.50 -22.34 4.99
CA LEU A 318 10.11 -21.90 4.88
C LEU A 318 9.93 -20.49 5.46
N MET A 319 10.50 -20.27 6.65
CA MET A 319 10.33 -19.01 7.38
C MET A 319 11.16 -17.89 6.74
N ASP A 320 12.44 -18.14 6.46
CA ASP A 320 13.39 -17.14 5.96
C ASP A 320 14.50 -17.80 5.11
N ASN A 321 14.24 -17.90 3.80
CA ASN A 321 15.13 -18.58 2.85
C ASN A 321 16.38 -17.75 2.56
N GLY A 322 17.54 -18.19 3.06
CA GLY A 322 18.84 -17.54 2.83
C GLY A 322 19.50 -17.03 4.09
N ARG A 323 18.79 -16.96 5.22
CA ARG A 323 19.36 -16.51 6.50
C ARG A 323 20.52 -17.35 7.03
N ARG A 324 20.58 -18.62 6.64
CA ARG A 324 21.69 -19.53 6.94
C ARG A 324 22.83 -19.47 5.91
N GLY A 325 22.66 -18.71 4.82
CA GLY A 325 23.62 -18.61 3.72
C GLY A 325 23.02 -19.17 2.43
N ARG A 326 23.12 -20.49 2.21
CA ARG A 326 22.67 -21.09 0.96
C ARG A 326 21.15 -21.09 0.86
N THR A 327 20.63 -20.39 -0.15
CA THR A 327 19.22 -20.37 -0.48
C THR A 327 18.79 -21.68 -1.10
N VAL A 328 17.58 -22.12 -0.77
CA VAL A 328 16.89 -23.19 -1.48
C VAL A 328 16.40 -22.64 -2.82
N VAL A 329 16.73 -23.37 -3.87
CA VAL A 329 16.46 -23.01 -5.24
C VAL A 329 15.42 -23.96 -5.83
N GLY A 330 14.48 -23.43 -6.63
CA GLY A 330 13.49 -24.22 -7.36
C GLY A 330 14.03 -24.77 -8.68
N ALA A 331 13.16 -25.40 -9.48
CA ALA A 331 13.52 -26.00 -10.77
C ALA A 331 14.15 -25.01 -11.77
N ASN A 332 13.79 -23.72 -11.70
CA ASN A 332 14.27 -22.68 -12.62
C ASN A 332 15.57 -22.00 -12.15
N ASN A 333 16.33 -22.60 -11.24
CA ASN A 333 17.50 -21.99 -10.59
C ASN A 333 17.25 -20.64 -9.89
N ARG A 334 15.98 -20.27 -9.65
CA ARG A 334 15.56 -19.10 -8.86
C ARG A 334 15.41 -19.47 -7.38
N PRO A 335 15.86 -18.62 -6.43
CA PRO A 335 15.52 -18.81 -5.02
C PRO A 335 13.99 -18.81 -4.83
N LEU A 336 13.52 -19.75 -4.03
CA LEU A 336 12.11 -19.84 -3.64
C LEU A 336 11.78 -18.73 -2.63
N LYS A 337 10.61 -18.09 -2.78
CA LYS A 337 10.16 -17.04 -1.85
C LYS A 337 9.61 -17.62 -0.55
N SER A 338 10.22 -17.25 0.57
CA SER A 338 9.83 -17.63 1.93
C SER A 338 8.60 -16.84 2.44
N LEU A 339 8.13 -17.15 3.64
CA LEU A 339 7.06 -16.38 4.30
C LEU A 339 7.49 -14.94 4.59
N SER A 340 8.73 -14.73 5.04
CA SER A 340 9.31 -13.38 5.21
C SER A 340 9.29 -12.59 3.91
N ASP A 341 9.77 -13.19 2.81
CA ASP A 341 9.91 -12.52 1.50
C ASP A 341 8.57 -12.03 0.91
N ILE A 342 7.47 -12.69 1.25
CA ILE A 342 6.13 -12.30 0.80
C ILE A 342 5.68 -11.02 1.50
N ILE A 343 6.10 -10.83 2.76
CA ILE A 343 5.67 -9.70 3.59
C ILE A 343 6.56 -8.48 3.33
N GLU A 344 7.87 -8.67 3.26
CA GLU A 344 8.85 -7.60 3.19
C GLU A 344 9.20 -7.14 1.76
N GLY A 345 9.90 -6.01 1.66
CA GLY A 345 10.39 -5.47 0.40
C GLY A 345 9.36 -4.64 -0.41
N LYS A 346 9.80 -4.14 -1.59
CA LYS A 346 8.98 -3.31 -2.48
C LYS A 346 7.80 -4.09 -3.10
N GLN A 347 8.04 -5.36 -3.42
CA GLN A 347 7.03 -6.30 -3.92
C GLN A 347 6.33 -7.09 -2.79
N GLY A 348 6.60 -6.70 -1.54
CA GLY A 348 5.97 -7.29 -0.36
C GLY A 348 4.54 -6.82 -0.19
N ARG A 349 3.79 -7.54 0.65
CA ARG A 349 2.36 -7.26 0.89
C ARG A 349 2.09 -5.83 1.36
N PHE A 350 2.91 -5.29 2.27
CA PHE A 350 2.70 -3.95 2.83
C PHE A 350 2.75 -2.84 1.79
N ARG A 351 3.82 -2.80 0.98
CA ARG A 351 4.04 -1.70 0.03
C ARG A 351 3.22 -1.86 -1.24
N GLN A 352 3.16 -3.08 -1.78
CA GLN A 352 2.53 -3.30 -3.08
C GLN A 352 1.02 -3.45 -3.04
N ASN A 353 0.46 -4.07 -1.99
CA ASN A 353 -0.94 -4.51 -1.98
C ASN A 353 -1.80 -3.80 -0.92
N LEU A 354 -1.22 -3.38 0.21
CA LEU A 354 -1.97 -2.64 1.23
C LEU A 354 -2.00 -1.14 0.92
N LEU A 355 -0.84 -0.54 0.62
CA LEU A 355 -0.73 0.88 0.22
C LEU A 355 -1.00 1.08 -1.27
N GLY A 356 -0.45 0.21 -2.12
CA GLY A 356 -0.81 0.13 -3.53
C GLY A 356 -2.07 -0.72 -3.71
N LYS A 357 -3.14 -0.15 -4.23
CA LYS A 357 -4.31 -0.92 -4.64
C LYS A 357 -4.67 -0.55 -6.07
N ARG A 358 -4.91 -1.57 -6.89
CA ARG A 358 -5.62 -1.37 -8.14
C ARG A 358 -7.08 -1.14 -7.79
N VAL A 359 -7.67 -0.09 -8.34
CA VAL A 359 -9.03 0.33 -8.04
C VAL A 359 -9.88 0.23 -9.30
N ASP A 360 -11.12 -0.21 -9.12
CA ASP A 360 -12.14 -0.16 -10.15
C ASP A 360 -12.59 1.30 -10.37
N TYR A 361 -13.46 1.52 -11.36
CA TYR A 361 -13.97 2.87 -11.72
C TYR A 361 -12.84 3.87 -12.02
N SER A 362 -11.81 3.36 -12.72
CA SER A 362 -10.68 4.15 -13.17
C SER A 362 -10.40 3.94 -14.65
N GLY A 363 -9.88 4.99 -15.30
CA GLY A 363 -9.52 4.99 -16.71
C GLY A 363 -8.21 5.72 -16.92
N ARG A 364 -7.57 5.53 -18.09
CA ARG A 364 -6.38 6.27 -18.49
C ARG A 364 -6.46 6.61 -19.97
N SER A 365 -6.11 7.84 -20.33
CA SER A 365 -5.90 8.22 -21.73
C SER A 365 -4.89 9.35 -21.85
N VAL A 366 -4.49 9.62 -23.10
CA VAL A 366 -3.64 10.74 -23.48
C VAL A 366 -4.41 12.04 -23.26
N ILE A 367 -3.71 13.07 -22.78
CA ILE A 367 -4.28 14.41 -22.63
C ILE A 367 -4.05 15.26 -23.87
N VAL A 368 -5.03 16.09 -24.20
CA VAL A 368 -4.94 17.11 -25.25
C VAL A 368 -5.45 18.45 -24.71
N VAL A 369 -5.07 19.53 -25.37
CA VAL A 369 -5.46 20.86 -24.96
C VAL A 369 -6.98 21.08 -25.12
N GLY A 370 -7.62 21.60 -24.07
CA GLY A 370 -9.02 22.01 -24.07
C GLY A 370 -9.17 23.50 -23.78
N PRO A 371 -8.81 24.41 -24.70
CA PRO A 371 -8.69 25.83 -24.42
C PRO A 371 -10.04 26.53 -24.15
N HIS A 372 -11.15 25.91 -24.56
CA HIS A 372 -12.51 26.44 -24.36
C HIS A 372 -13.17 25.96 -23.05
N LEU A 373 -12.52 25.07 -22.30
CA LEU A 373 -13.06 24.58 -21.03
C LEU A 373 -12.99 25.68 -19.97
N LYS A 374 -13.89 25.65 -18.99
CA LYS A 374 -13.72 26.45 -17.75
C LYS A 374 -12.68 25.77 -16.86
N LEU A 375 -12.11 26.52 -15.90
CA LEU A 375 -11.05 26.01 -15.01
C LEU A 375 -11.46 24.77 -14.19
N HIS A 376 -12.74 24.65 -13.82
CA HIS A 376 -13.28 23.50 -13.10
C HIS A 376 -13.69 22.33 -14.00
N GLN A 377 -13.58 22.45 -15.32
CA GLN A 377 -14.10 21.47 -16.27
C GLN A 377 -12.98 20.66 -16.92
N CYS A 378 -13.27 19.41 -17.25
CA CYS A 378 -12.42 18.58 -18.10
C CYS A 378 -13.24 17.94 -19.22
N GLY A 379 -12.63 17.67 -20.37
CA GLY A 379 -13.28 16.91 -21.43
C GLY A 379 -13.03 15.43 -21.25
N LEU A 380 -14.08 14.66 -21.02
CA LEU A 380 -14.02 13.20 -20.88
C LEU A 380 -14.56 12.51 -22.15
N PRO A 381 -13.79 11.61 -22.79
CA PRO A 381 -14.25 10.84 -23.93
C PRO A 381 -15.54 10.08 -23.64
N ARG A 382 -16.48 10.10 -24.59
CA ARG A 382 -17.77 9.40 -24.46
C ARG A 382 -17.66 7.91 -24.11
N GLU A 383 -16.79 7.18 -24.81
CA GLU A 383 -16.55 5.75 -24.57
C GLU A 383 -16.05 5.50 -23.14
N MET A 384 -15.09 6.30 -22.68
CA MET A 384 -14.52 6.20 -21.33
C MET A 384 -15.57 6.55 -20.27
N ALA A 385 -16.33 7.62 -20.48
CA ALA A 385 -17.37 8.05 -19.56
C ALA A 385 -18.46 6.98 -19.40
N LEU A 386 -18.88 6.34 -20.49
CA LEU A 386 -19.90 5.28 -20.45
C LEU A 386 -19.44 4.07 -19.63
N GLU A 387 -18.19 3.64 -19.77
CA GLU A 387 -17.62 2.52 -18.99
C GLU A 387 -17.48 2.88 -17.51
N LEU A 388 -16.94 4.07 -17.20
CA LEU A 388 -16.75 4.52 -15.82
C LEU A 388 -18.08 4.70 -15.06
N PHE A 389 -19.10 5.25 -15.73
CA PHE A 389 -20.40 5.53 -15.12
C PHE A 389 -21.45 4.43 -15.39
N GLN A 390 -21.05 3.27 -15.91
CA GLN A 390 -21.97 2.23 -16.36
C GLN A 390 -23.05 1.85 -15.32
N PRO A 391 -22.73 1.62 -14.03
CA PRO A 391 -23.77 1.28 -13.04
C PRO A 391 -24.78 2.40 -12.81
N PHE A 392 -24.35 3.67 -12.85
CA PHE A 392 -25.22 4.83 -12.69
C PHE A 392 -26.16 4.99 -13.88
N VAL A 393 -25.65 4.79 -15.11
CA VAL A 393 -26.45 4.78 -16.33
C VAL A 393 -27.50 3.66 -16.29
N ILE A 394 -27.11 2.44 -15.91
CA ILE A 394 -28.06 1.31 -15.76
C ILE A 394 -29.15 1.64 -14.75
N HIS A 395 -28.79 2.21 -13.59
CA HIS A 395 -29.76 2.59 -12.58
C HIS A 395 -30.74 3.65 -13.08
N ARG A 396 -30.23 4.68 -13.79
CA ARG A 396 -31.06 5.77 -14.34
C ARG A 396 -32.00 5.29 -15.44
N LEU A 397 -31.54 4.40 -16.33
CA LEU A 397 -32.38 3.76 -17.37
C LEU A 397 -33.56 2.99 -16.77
N ILE A 398 -33.34 2.30 -15.65
CA ILE A 398 -34.40 1.56 -14.95
C ILE A 398 -35.37 2.53 -14.27
N LEU A 399 -34.86 3.57 -13.60
CA LEU A 399 -35.70 4.57 -12.95
C LEU A 399 -36.59 5.36 -13.92
N GLN A 400 -36.09 5.67 -15.12
CA GLN A 400 -36.86 6.35 -16.17
C GLN A 400 -37.85 5.42 -16.90
N GLY A 401 -37.87 4.11 -16.60
CA GLY A 401 -38.75 3.14 -17.25
C GLY A 401 -38.38 2.80 -18.70
N LEU A 402 -37.19 3.21 -19.16
CA LEU A 402 -36.69 2.86 -20.50
C LEU A 402 -36.33 1.38 -20.59
N VAL A 403 -35.95 0.77 -19.45
CA VAL A 403 -35.56 -0.63 -19.37
C VAL A 403 -36.04 -1.28 -18.07
N ASN A 404 -36.55 -2.51 -18.16
CA ASN A 404 -37.09 -3.22 -16.99
C ASN A 404 -36.04 -4.00 -16.18
N ASN A 405 -34.90 -4.36 -16.77
CA ASN A 405 -33.90 -5.21 -16.10
C ASN A 405 -32.45 -4.86 -16.47
N ILE A 406 -31.52 -5.22 -15.59
CA ILE A 406 -30.08 -4.93 -15.75
C ILE A 406 -29.51 -5.55 -17.04
N LYS A 407 -29.99 -6.75 -17.43
CA LYS A 407 -29.50 -7.44 -18.64
C LYS A 407 -29.87 -6.69 -19.91
N ALA A 408 -31.09 -6.16 -19.99
CA ALA A 408 -31.56 -5.36 -21.10
C ALA A 408 -30.82 -4.02 -21.15
N ALA A 409 -30.52 -3.42 -19.99
CA ALA A 409 -29.76 -2.16 -19.94
C ALA A 409 -28.33 -2.39 -20.46
N LYS A 410 -27.68 -3.49 -20.06
CA LYS A 410 -26.39 -3.88 -20.62
C LYS A 410 -26.44 -4.14 -22.13
N LYS A 411 -27.50 -4.79 -22.64
CA LYS A 411 -27.67 -5.00 -24.09
C LYS A 411 -27.87 -3.67 -24.85
N MET A 412 -28.62 -2.74 -24.27
CA MET A 412 -28.85 -1.42 -24.84
C MET A 412 -27.53 -0.63 -24.91
N ILE A 413 -26.74 -0.68 -23.83
CA ILE A 413 -25.39 -0.07 -23.75
C ILE A 413 -24.47 -0.66 -24.83
N GLN A 414 -24.44 -1.98 -25.00
CA GLN A 414 -23.64 -2.64 -26.03
C GLN A 414 -24.05 -2.26 -27.47
N LYS A 415 -25.31 -1.88 -27.69
CA LYS A 415 -25.81 -1.44 -29.00
C LYS A 415 -25.57 0.04 -29.30
N ASN A 416 -25.07 0.83 -28.35
CA ASN A 416 -24.87 2.27 -28.48
C ASN A 416 -26.12 3.05 -28.94
N GLU A 417 -27.29 2.71 -28.38
CA GLU A 417 -28.53 3.45 -28.67
C GLU A 417 -28.41 4.94 -28.28
N SER A 418 -28.98 5.83 -29.08
CA SER A 418 -28.81 7.28 -28.94
C SER A 418 -29.34 7.85 -27.63
N SER A 419 -30.39 7.23 -27.06
CA SER A 419 -30.98 7.63 -25.78
C SER A 419 -30.01 7.50 -24.59
N ILE A 420 -29.00 6.63 -24.68
CA ILE A 420 -27.99 6.46 -23.62
C ILE A 420 -27.16 7.72 -23.43
N TRP A 421 -26.86 8.47 -24.50
CA TRP A 421 -26.05 9.68 -24.41
C TRP A 421 -26.76 10.78 -23.62
N ASN A 422 -28.08 10.88 -23.75
CA ASN A 422 -28.88 11.82 -22.96
C ASN A 422 -28.85 11.43 -21.48
N VAL A 423 -29.02 10.15 -21.17
CA VAL A 423 -28.96 9.62 -19.80
C VAL A 423 -27.55 9.78 -19.21
N LEU A 424 -26.51 9.55 -19.99
CA LEU A 424 -25.12 9.72 -19.56
C LEU A 424 -24.82 11.20 -19.23
N ASN A 425 -25.30 12.14 -20.05
CA ASN A 425 -25.19 13.57 -19.76
C ASN A 425 -25.87 13.95 -18.45
N GLU A 426 -27.08 13.44 -18.19
CA GLU A 426 -27.77 13.66 -16.90
C GLU A 426 -26.98 13.09 -15.71
N VAL A 427 -26.41 11.89 -15.86
CA VAL A 427 -25.66 11.21 -14.79
C VAL A 427 -24.35 11.94 -14.45
N ILE A 428 -23.69 12.49 -15.47
CA ILE A 428 -22.42 13.20 -15.32
C ILE A 428 -22.63 14.60 -14.74
N GLN A 429 -23.77 15.22 -15.00
CA GLN A 429 -24.06 16.56 -14.52
C GLN A 429 -24.02 16.61 -12.98
N GLY A 430 -23.10 17.41 -12.44
CA GLY A 430 -22.90 17.53 -10.99
C GLY A 430 -22.04 16.43 -10.36
N HIS A 431 -21.54 15.46 -11.13
CA HIS A 431 -20.67 14.40 -10.63
C HIS A 431 -19.19 14.68 -10.94
N PRO A 432 -18.36 15.08 -9.97
CA PRO A 432 -16.95 15.35 -10.21
C PRO A 432 -16.17 14.07 -10.54
N VAL A 433 -15.04 14.22 -11.24
CA VAL A 433 -14.04 13.17 -11.47
C VAL A 433 -12.66 13.68 -11.04
N LEU A 434 -11.80 12.76 -10.59
CA LEU A 434 -10.43 13.09 -10.21
C LEU A 434 -9.49 12.78 -11.36
N LEU A 435 -8.69 13.75 -11.77
CA LEU A 435 -7.57 13.55 -12.69
C LEU A 435 -6.27 13.45 -11.89
N ASN A 436 -5.41 12.50 -12.28
CA ASN A 436 -4.10 12.29 -11.68
C ASN A 436 -3.04 12.06 -12.76
N ARG A 437 -1.88 12.70 -12.62
CA ARG A 437 -0.69 12.44 -13.44
C ARG A 437 0.39 11.75 -12.62
N ALA A 438 0.97 10.69 -13.18
CA ALA A 438 2.15 10.05 -12.62
C ALA A 438 3.42 10.74 -13.15
N PRO A 439 4.44 11.01 -12.31
CA PRO A 439 4.50 10.78 -10.87
C PRO A 439 3.78 11.87 -10.05
N THR A 440 3.01 11.47 -9.04
CA THR A 440 2.36 12.41 -8.11
C THR A 440 3.36 12.90 -7.06
N LEU A 441 3.93 14.09 -7.25
CA LEU A 441 4.96 14.65 -6.35
C LEU A 441 4.38 15.44 -5.17
N HIS A 442 3.22 16.05 -5.34
CA HIS A 442 2.54 16.88 -4.35
C HIS A 442 1.03 16.80 -4.56
N ARG A 443 0.25 17.32 -3.60
CA ARG A 443 -1.22 17.24 -3.62
C ARG A 443 -1.86 17.76 -4.91
N LEU A 444 -1.29 18.80 -5.53
CA LEU A 444 -1.81 19.40 -6.77
C LEU A 444 -1.74 18.46 -7.99
N GLY A 445 -1.01 17.34 -7.89
CA GLY A 445 -1.00 16.32 -8.94
C GLY A 445 -2.28 15.49 -9.00
N ILE A 446 -3.23 15.71 -8.07
CA ILE A 446 -4.58 15.18 -8.10
C ILE A 446 -5.56 16.34 -7.91
N GLN A 447 -6.45 16.55 -8.88
CA GLN A 447 -7.49 17.58 -8.78
C GLN A 447 -8.83 17.04 -9.29
N ALA A 448 -9.91 17.61 -8.79
CA ALA A 448 -11.26 17.31 -9.22
C ALA A 448 -11.71 18.26 -10.33
N PHE A 449 -12.48 17.73 -11.28
CA PHE A 449 -13.08 18.45 -12.39
C PHE A 449 -14.50 17.96 -12.62
N GLU A 450 -15.35 18.83 -13.15
CA GLU A 450 -16.64 18.45 -13.72
C GLU A 450 -16.41 17.95 -15.15
N PRO A 451 -16.81 16.71 -15.49
CA PRO A 451 -16.60 16.19 -16.82
C PRO A 451 -17.62 16.75 -17.80
N ILE A 452 -17.15 17.09 -19.00
CA ILE A 452 -17.96 17.39 -20.18
C ILE A 452 -17.69 16.28 -21.19
N LEU A 453 -18.74 15.72 -21.78
CA LEU A 453 -18.60 14.72 -22.83
C LEU A 453 -17.95 15.34 -24.07
N VAL A 454 -16.84 14.76 -24.51
CA VAL A 454 -16.15 15.14 -25.75
C VAL A 454 -16.09 13.98 -26.72
N GLU A 455 -16.08 14.31 -28.00
CA GLU A 455 -15.77 13.34 -29.05
C GLU A 455 -14.27 12.99 -29.06
N GLY A 456 -13.96 11.82 -29.60
CA GLY A 456 -12.61 11.28 -29.64
C GLY A 456 -12.27 10.45 -28.41
N ARG A 457 -10.97 10.15 -28.24
CA ARG A 457 -10.46 9.25 -27.18
C ARG A 457 -9.52 9.92 -26.19
N ALA A 458 -9.18 11.18 -26.39
CA ALA A 458 -8.26 11.93 -25.54
C ALA A 458 -9.00 12.78 -24.50
N ILE A 459 -8.41 12.91 -23.31
CA ILE A 459 -8.94 13.76 -22.24
C ILE A 459 -8.57 15.21 -22.57
N LYS A 460 -9.54 16.12 -22.59
CA LYS A 460 -9.24 17.55 -22.76
C LYS A 460 -8.97 18.19 -21.41
N LEU A 461 -7.82 18.83 -21.26
CA LEU A 461 -7.41 19.49 -20.02
C LEU A 461 -7.31 21.01 -20.24
N HIS A 462 -7.68 21.77 -19.21
CA HIS A 462 -7.51 23.21 -19.21
C HIS A 462 -6.01 23.59 -19.22
N PRO A 463 -5.54 24.52 -20.07
CA PRO A 463 -4.11 24.88 -20.14
C PRO A 463 -3.52 25.36 -18.81
N LEU A 464 -4.26 26.18 -18.07
CA LEU A 464 -3.77 26.76 -16.80
C LEU A 464 -3.56 25.76 -15.65
N VAL A 465 -4.09 24.53 -15.73
CA VAL A 465 -3.83 23.51 -14.70
C VAL A 465 -2.61 22.65 -15.02
N CYS A 466 -2.06 22.75 -16.23
CA CYS A 466 -0.90 21.96 -16.64
C CYS A 466 0.33 22.15 -15.72
N PRO A 467 0.67 23.37 -15.25
CA PRO A 467 1.75 23.55 -14.27
C PRO A 467 1.54 22.77 -12.98
N ALA A 468 0.31 22.68 -12.49
CA ALA A 468 -0.04 21.93 -11.28
C ALA A 468 0.13 20.41 -11.45
N PHE A 469 -0.09 19.88 -12.65
CA PHE A 469 0.21 18.47 -12.96
C PHE A 469 1.65 18.24 -13.42
N ASN A 470 2.41 19.32 -13.66
CA ASN A 470 3.67 19.32 -14.38
C ASN A 470 3.58 18.64 -15.77
N ALA A 471 2.43 18.79 -16.43
CA ALA A 471 2.08 18.10 -17.66
C ALA A 471 2.29 18.96 -18.90
N ASP A 472 2.57 18.33 -20.02
CA ASP A 472 2.55 18.92 -21.36
C ASP A 472 1.71 18.06 -22.32
N PHE A 473 1.64 18.44 -23.60
CA PHE A 473 0.78 17.81 -24.59
C PHE A 473 1.58 17.05 -25.66
N ASP A 474 2.68 16.39 -25.27
CA ASP A 474 3.56 15.65 -26.18
C ASP A 474 3.27 14.13 -26.24
N GLY A 475 2.33 13.64 -25.44
CA GLY A 475 2.02 12.22 -25.27
C GLY A 475 1.72 11.80 -23.83
N ASP A 476 1.83 12.74 -22.89
CA ASP A 476 1.44 12.57 -21.50
C ASP A 476 0.04 11.93 -21.32
N GLN A 477 -0.08 11.12 -20.27
CA GLN A 477 -1.32 10.41 -19.93
C GLN A 477 -1.77 10.76 -18.53
N MET A 478 -3.09 10.86 -18.35
CA MET A 478 -3.71 11.04 -17.04
C MET A 478 -4.65 9.89 -16.72
N ALA A 479 -4.70 9.53 -15.43
CA ALA A 479 -5.68 8.61 -14.89
C ALA A 479 -6.91 9.40 -14.41
N VAL A 480 -8.09 8.85 -14.66
CA VAL A 480 -9.39 9.35 -14.21
C VAL A 480 -9.90 8.41 -13.13
N HIS A 481 -10.41 8.94 -12.03
CA HIS A 481 -11.08 8.17 -10.97
C HIS A 481 -12.45 8.78 -10.64
N VAL A 482 -13.46 7.93 -10.43
CA VAL A 482 -14.82 8.38 -10.11
C VAL A 482 -15.10 8.23 -8.60
N PRO A 483 -15.35 9.32 -7.85
CA PRO A 483 -15.77 9.24 -6.45
C PRO A 483 -17.19 8.67 -6.33
N LEU A 484 -17.35 7.54 -5.66
CA LEU A 484 -18.65 6.83 -5.65
C LEU A 484 -19.61 7.28 -4.55
N SER A 485 -19.13 7.49 -3.32
CA SER A 485 -19.99 7.89 -2.20
C SER A 485 -20.31 9.39 -2.24
N LEU A 486 -21.41 9.79 -1.62
CA LEU A 486 -21.80 11.21 -1.56
C LEU A 486 -20.76 12.05 -0.79
N GLU A 487 -20.16 11.48 0.25
CA GLU A 487 -19.10 12.12 1.03
C GLU A 487 -17.86 12.34 0.17
N ALA A 488 -17.45 11.34 -0.62
CA ALA A 488 -16.31 11.46 -1.53
C ALA A 488 -16.59 12.46 -2.66
N GLN A 489 -17.82 12.51 -3.18
CA GLN A 489 -18.22 13.51 -4.18
C GLN A 489 -18.22 14.92 -3.59
N ALA A 490 -18.72 15.09 -2.36
CA ALA A 490 -18.70 16.36 -1.64
C ALA A 490 -17.28 16.82 -1.33
N GLU A 491 -16.42 15.92 -0.86
CA GLU A 491 -14.99 16.18 -0.60
C GLU A 491 -14.28 16.63 -1.88
N ALA A 492 -14.50 15.91 -2.99
CA ALA A 492 -13.91 16.27 -4.28
C ALA A 492 -14.34 17.68 -4.73
N ARG A 493 -15.63 18.01 -4.55
CA ARG A 493 -16.19 19.32 -4.94
C ARG A 493 -15.70 20.45 -4.03
N LEU A 494 -15.67 20.25 -2.71
CA LEU A 494 -15.35 21.31 -1.74
C LEU A 494 -13.85 21.53 -1.58
N LEU A 495 -13.03 20.47 -1.65
CA LEU A 495 -11.60 20.55 -1.32
C LEU A 495 -10.70 20.39 -2.54
N MET A 496 -11.07 19.56 -3.51
CA MET A 496 -10.16 19.13 -4.58
C MET A 496 -10.40 19.81 -5.93
N LEU A 497 -11.50 20.55 -6.10
CA LEU A 497 -11.83 21.20 -7.37
C LEU A 497 -10.70 22.14 -7.81
N ALA A 498 -10.34 22.10 -9.09
CA ALA A 498 -9.19 22.84 -9.62
C ALA A 498 -9.16 24.35 -9.25
N PRO A 499 -10.26 25.12 -9.27
CA PRO A 499 -10.24 26.53 -8.89
C PRO A 499 -9.88 26.79 -7.42
N HIS A 500 -10.16 25.85 -6.50
CA HIS A 500 -9.79 26.00 -5.09
C HIS A 500 -8.28 25.88 -4.87
N ASN A 501 -7.58 25.29 -5.83
CA ASN A 501 -6.14 25.06 -5.80
C ASN A 501 -5.34 26.17 -6.51
N PHE A 502 -5.71 27.43 -6.28
CA PHE A 502 -5.10 28.59 -6.95
C PHE A 502 -3.65 28.86 -6.49
N LEU A 503 -3.36 28.65 -5.19
CA LEU A 503 -2.06 28.93 -4.60
C LEU A 503 -1.23 27.65 -4.42
N SER A 504 0.08 27.76 -4.65
CA SER A 504 1.04 26.74 -4.26
C SER A 504 1.06 26.57 -2.74
N PRO A 505 0.87 25.35 -2.21
CA PRO A 505 0.93 25.10 -0.77
C PRO A 505 2.32 25.37 -0.16
N ALA A 506 3.37 25.37 -0.98
CA ALA A 506 4.75 25.52 -0.52
C ALA A 506 5.20 26.99 -0.43
N THR A 507 4.78 27.84 -1.37
CA THR A 507 5.28 29.23 -1.49
C THR A 507 4.20 30.29 -1.29
N GLY A 508 2.91 29.93 -1.36
CA GLY A 508 1.80 30.89 -1.37
C GLY A 508 1.69 31.69 -2.67
N GLN A 509 2.50 31.40 -3.70
CA GLN A 509 2.40 32.02 -5.01
C GLN A 509 1.31 31.36 -5.86
N PRO A 510 0.63 32.09 -6.76
CA PRO A 510 -0.33 31.51 -7.69
C PRO A 510 0.31 30.45 -8.60
N ILE A 511 -0.30 29.27 -8.68
CA ILE A 511 0.14 28.19 -9.58
C ILE A 511 -0.55 28.26 -10.95
N ILE A 512 -1.74 28.89 -10.99
CA ILE A 512 -2.61 29.01 -12.16
C ILE A 512 -2.26 30.29 -12.93
N MET A 513 -0.98 30.48 -13.24
CA MET A 513 -0.52 31.63 -14.03
C MET A 513 -0.59 31.32 -15.53
N PRO A 514 -0.96 32.31 -16.39
CA PRO A 514 -0.81 32.17 -17.84
C PRO A 514 0.63 31.85 -18.20
N SER A 515 0.82 30.96 -19.18
CA SER A 515 2.13 30.51 -19.64
C SER A 515 2.28 30.68 -21.15
N GLN A 516 3.53 30.76 -21.62
CA GLN A 516 3.93 30.74 -23.03
C GLN A 516 3.10 31.73 -23.90
N ASP A 517 2.28 31.21 -24.81
CA ASP A 517 1.52 31.97 -25.80
C ASP A 517 0.52 32.95 -25.18
N MET A 518 -0.05 32.61 -24.02
CA MET A 518 -0.95 33.51 -23.29
C MET A 518 -0.21 34.77 -22.84
N VAL A 519 1.01 34.59 -22.31
CA VAL A 519 1.87 35.70 -21.88
C VAL A 519 2.34 36.51 -23.09
N LEU A 520 2.70 35.83 -24.19
CA LEU A 520 3.11 36.49 -25.43
C LEU A 520 1.98 37.35 -26.02
N GLY A 521 0.73 36.87 -25.99
CA GLY A 521 -0.45 37.62 -26.44
C GLY A 521 -0.68 38.87 -25.59
N CYS A 522 -0.66 38.74 -24.26
CA CYS A 522 -0.78 39.89 -23.35
C CYS A 522 0.37 40.89 -23.51
N TYR A 523 1.60 40.39 -23.68
CA TYR A 523 2.77 41.23 -23.94
C TYR A 523 2.63 41.98 -25.27
N TYR A 524 2.20 41.30 -26.33
CA TYR A 524 1.99 41.94 -27.64
C TYR A 524 0.91 43.03 -27.56
N LEU A 525 -0.20 42.82 -26.86
CA LEU A 525 -1.21 43.88 -26.69
C LEU A 525 -0.70 45.12 -25.96
N THR A 526 0.26 44.95 -25.05
CA THR A 526 0.73 46.02 -24.14
C THR A 526 2.07 46.64 -24.53
N ALA A 527 2.81 45.99 -25.43
CA ALA A 527 4.13 46.41 -25.90
C ALA A 527 4.08 47.75 -26.65
N ASN A 528 5.22 48.42 -26.69
CA ASN A 528 5.40 49.66 -27.44
C ASN A 528 6.06 49.30 -28.79
N ASN A 529 5.37 49.53 -29.90
CA ASN A 529 5.94 49.35 -31.22
C ASN A 529 6.02 50.70 -31.97
N PRO A 530 7.21 51.31 -32.09
CA PRO A 530 7.37 52.60 -32.76
C PRO A 530 7.07 52.55 -34.27
N SER A 531 7.07 51.36 -34.89
CA SER A 531 6.73 51.21 -36.32
C SER A 531 5.22 51.30 -36.60
N GLN A 532 4.37 51.09 -35.60
CA GLN A 532 2.92 51.06 -35.71
C GLN A 532 2.31 52.26 -34.96
N GLN A 533 2.40 53.44 -35.57
CA GLN A 533 1.96 54.71 -34.98
C GLN A 533 0.93 55.43 -35.85
N ARG A 534 0.25 54.73 -36.77
CA ARG A 534 -0.84 55.33 -37.54
C ARG A 534 -1.97 55.72 -36.59
N GLY A 535 -2.39 56.97 -36.67
CA GLY A 535 -3.40 57.53 -35.75
C GLY A 535 -2.84 57.98 -34.40
N ALA A 536 -1.51 58.08 -34.25
CA ALA A 536 -0.89 58.62 -33.05
C ALA A 536 -1.38 60.05 -32.74
N SER A 537 -1.47 60.37 -31.46
CA SER A 537 -1.90 61.65 -30.88
C SER A 537 -3.35 62.04 -31.18
N GLN A 538 -4.19 61.13 -31.68
CA GLN A 538 -5.63 61.38 -31.79
C GLN A 538 -6.29 61.40 -30.41
N TYR A 539 -7.34 62.21 -30.28
CA TYR A 539 -8.18 62.31 -29.10
C TYR A 539 -9.48 61.54 -29.30
N PHE A 540 -9.86 60.74 -28.32
CA PHE A 540 -11.08 59.94 -28.29
C PHE A 540 -11.95 60.33 -27.11
N ALA A 541 -13.26 60.38 -27.34
CA ALA A 541 -14.25 60.79 -26.34
C ALA A 541 -14.58 59.67 -25.34
N SER A 542 -14.31 58.41 -25.70
CA SER A 542 -14.54 57.24 -24.86
C SER A 542 -13.52 56.13 -25.16
N LEU A 543 -13.45 55.11 -24.31
CA LEU A 543 -12.65 53.91 -24.56
C LEU A 543 -13.26 53.06 -25.69
N GLU A 544 -14.59 53.03 -25.82
CA GLU A 544 -15.28 52.33 -26.91
C GLU A 544 -14.94 52.91 -28.28
N ASP A 545 -14.86 54.24 -28.39
CA ASP A 545 -14.52 54.91 -29.66
C ASP A 545 -13.14 54.49 -30.18
N VAL A 546 -12.20 54.26 -29.26
CA VAL A 546 -10.87 53.75 -29.61
C VAL A 546 -10.97 52.35 -30.21
N VAL A 547 -11.73 51.45 -29.58
CA VAL A 547 -11.90 50.08 -30.05
C VAL A 547 -12.54 50.09 -31.45
N ILE A 548 -13.57 50.90 -31.65
CA ILE A 548 -14.23 51.08 -32.96
C ILE A 548 -13.24 51.64 -33.99
N ALA A 549 -12.37 52.59 -33.62
CA ALA A 549 -11.38 53.16 -34.52
C ALA A 549 -10.30 52.14 -34.92
N TYR A 550 -9.89 51.28 -33.99
CA TYR A 550 -9.00 50.15 -34.24
C TYR A 550 -9.66 49.12 -35.17
N GLU A 551 -10.90 48.71 -34.91
CA GLU A 551 -11.66 47.79 -35.77
C GLU A 551 -11.83 48.32 -37.19
N LYS A 552 -12.03 49.65 -37.33
CA LYS A 552 -12.07 50.35 -38.62
C LYS A 552 -10.69 50.63 -39.22
N LYS A 553 -9.61 50.11 -38.63
CA LYS A 553 -8.21 50.26 -39.09
C LYS A 553 -7.75 51.72 -39.26
N LYS A 554 -8.29 52.63 -38.44
CA LYS A 554 -7.88 54.05 -38.43
C LYS A 554 -6.69 54.32 -37.50
N VAL A 555 -6.55 53.50 -36.47
CA VAL A 555 -5.49 53.58 -35.46
C VAL A 555 -4.82 52.21 -35.35
N ASP A 556 -3.50 52.19 -35.24
CA ASP A 556 -2.75 50.95 -35.00
C ASP A 556 -2.80 50.52 -33.53
N LEU A 557 -2.61 49.22 -33.26
CA LEU A 557 -2.72 48.63 -31.92
C LEU A 557 -1.81 49.30 -30.87
N HIS A 558 -0.62 49.74 -31.29
CA HIS A 558 0.41 50.34 -30.44
C HIS A 558 0.54 51.86 -30.59
N ALA A 559 -0.36 52.50 -31.36
CA ALA A 559 -0.32 53.93 -31.53
C ALA A 559 -0.67 54.62 -30.21
N TYR A 560 0.14 55.59 -29.79
CA TYR A 560 -0.17 56.39 -28.60
C TYR A 560 -1.32 57.34 -28.90
N ILE A 561 -2.40 57.24 -28.14
CA ILE A 561 -3.60 58.06 -28.28
C ILE A 561 -3.98 58.69 -26.94
N TRP A 562 -4.84 59.69 -27.00
CA TRP A 562 -5.47 60.31 -25.84
C TRP A 562 -6.92 59.87 -25.77
N ALA A 563 -7.29 59.16 -24.70
CA ALA A 563 -8.68 58.75 -24.49
C ALA A 563 -9.22 59.41 -23.23
N ARG A 564 -10.45 59.93 -23.28
CA ARG A 564 -11.14 60.38 -22.08
C ARG A 564 -11.38 59.18 -21.17
N PHE A 565 -11.06 59.33 -19.90
CA PHE A 565 -11.23 58.29 -18.89
C PHE A 565 -11.78 58.93 -17.62
N ASP A 566 -12.88 58.40 -17.11
CA ASP A 566 -13.57 58.95 -15.94
C ASP A 566 -13.22 58.21 -14.63
N GLY A 567 -12.36 57.18 -14.69
CA GLY A 567 -11.92 56.41 -13.52
C GLY A 567 -10.84 57.09 -12.68
N VAL A 568 -10.46 56.41 -11.59
CA VAL A 568 -9.32 56.78 -10.75
C VAL A 568 -8.03 56.32 -11.42
N ILE A 569 -7.04 57.20 -11.49
CA ILE A 569 -5.69 56.85 -11.96
C ILE A 569 -4.80 56.82 -10.74
N ASP A 570 -4.23 55.65 -10.44
CA ASP A 570 -3.12 55.56 -9.49
C ASP A 570 -1.88 56.14 -10.15
N SER A 571 -1.56 57.40 -9.84
CA SER A 571 -0.35 58.06 -10.31
C SER A 571 0.64 58.19 -9.15
N ASP A 572 1.39 57.12 -8.88
CA ASP A 572 2.45 57.13 -7.87
C ASP A 572 3.66 58.00 -8.26
N GLN A 573 3.73 58.50 -9.50
CA GLN A 573 5.02 58.94 -10.06
C GLN A 573 5.20 60.43 -10.34
N VAL A 574 4.18 61.30 -10.36
CA VAL A 574 4.43 62.74 -10.65
C VAL A 574 3.42 63.66 -9.95
N LYS A 575 3.85 64.38 -8.92
CA LYS A 575 3.04 65.40 -8.21
C LYS A 575 2.96 66.75 -8.94
N PHE A 576 3.84 67.01 -9.90
CA PHE A 576 3.93 68.31 -10.56
C PHE A 576 3.50 68.22 -12.04
N PRO A 577 2.52 69.03 -12.48
CA PRO A 577 2.15 69.10 -13.88
C PRO A 577 3.30 69.72 -14.70
N ILE A 578 3.54 69.18 -15.89
CA ILE A 578 4.54 69.66 -16.85
C ILE A 578 4.13 71.04 -17.38
N LYS A 579 2.83 71.22 -17.58
CA LYS A 579 2.26 72.44 -18.12
C LYS A 579 0.91 72.69 -17.47
N ILE A 580 0.65 73.94 -17.11
CA ILE A 580 -0.65 74.39 -16.61
C ILE A 580 -1.12 75.49 -17.56
N GLU A 581 -2.33 75.34 -18.10
CA GLU A 581 -2.98 76.35 -18.93
C GLU A 581 -4.26 76.83 -18.22
N THR A 582 -4.33 78.14 -17.96
CA THR A 582 -5.53 78.83 -17.46
C THR A 582 -6.34 79.37 -18.62
N HIS A 583 -7.63 79.05 -18.64
CA HIS A 583 -8.57 79.49 -19.67
C HIS A 583 -9.34 80.74 -19.23
N HIS A 584 -10.00 81.42 -20.17
CA HIS A 584 -10.76 82.66 -19.91
C HIS A 584 -11.93 82.48 -18.92
N ASP A 585 -12.39 81.24 -18.72
CA ASP A 585 -13.46 80.85 -17.79
C ASP A 585 -12.94 80.48 -16.38
N ASN A 586 -11.67 80.80 -16.08
CA ASN A 586 -10.95 80.38 -14.87
C ASN A 586 -10.78 78.85 -14.70
N SER A 587 -11.09 78.04 -15.72
CA SER A 587 -10.76 76.61 -15.70
C SER A 587 -9.25 76.40 -15.92
N VAL A 588 -8.70 75.36 -15.30
CA VAL A 588 -7.26 75.05 -15.32
C VAL A 588 -7.05 73.69 -15.97
N THR A 589 -6.27 73.63 -17.04
CA THR A 589 -5.83 72.36 -17.64
C THR A 589 -4.41 72.05 -17.22
N LYS A 590 -4.24 70.96 -16.48
CA LYS A 590 -2.95 70.43 -16.01
C LYS A 590 -2.54 69.28 -16.92
N PHE A 591 -1.39 69.41 -17.56
CA PHE A 591 -0.78 68.37 -18.40
C PHE A 591 0.28 67.63 -17.59
N PHE A 592 0.15 66.32 -17.51
CA PHE A 592 1.15 65.39 -16.98
C PHE A 592 1.65 64.49 -18.13
N ASP A 593 2.66 63.66 -17.88
CA ASP A 593 3.29 62.82 -18.93
C ASP A 593 2.28 61.88 -19.61
N ASN A 594 1.40 61.29 -18.80
CA ASN A 594 0.48 60.23 -19.21
C ASN A 594 -0.99 60.56 -18.96
N HIS A 595 -1.31 61.76 -18.46
CA HIS A 595 -2.70 62.17 -18.28
C HIS A 595 -2.85 63.70 -18.34
N ILE A 596 -4.03 64.18 -18.70
CA ILE A 596 -4.40 65.60 -18.74
C ILE A 596 -5.65 65.76 -17.91
N ILE A 597 -5.68 66.71 -16.98
CA ILE A 597 -6.84 66.99 -16.14
C ILE A 597 -7.28 68.42 -16.41
N LYS A 598 -8.57 68.61 -16.70
CA LYS A 598 -9.21 69.93 -16.73
C LYS A 598 -10.05 70.08 -15.46
N GLU A 599 -9.75 71.09 -14.67
CA GLU A 599 -10.45 71.47 -13.43
C GLU A 599 -11.20 72.79 -13.63
N ASP A 600 -12.32 72.98 -12.94
CA ASP A 600 -13.04 74.25 -12.89
C ASP A 600 -12.41 75.24 -11.88
N ALA A 601 -13.02 76.41 -11.72
CA ALA A 601 -12.57 77.41 -10.75
C ALA A 601 -12.63 76.92 -9.29
N GLU A 602 -13.51 75.96 -8.98
CA GLU A 602 -13.67 75.33 -7.67
C GLU A 602 -12.76 74.10 -7.48
N HIS A 603 -11.86 73.84 -8.43
CA HIS A 603 -10.93 72.70 -8.45
C HIS A 603 -11.65 71.33 -8.60
N GLN A 604 -12.89 71.32 -9.09
CA GLN A 604 -13.58 70.10 -9.48
C GLN A 604 -13.13 69.65 -10.87
N ARG A 605 -12.89 68.34 -11.01
CA ARG A 605 -12.47 67.74 -12.28
C ARG A 605 -13.63 67.74 -13.28
N ILE A 606 -13.45 68.48 -14.38
CA ILE A 606 -14.38 68.52 -15.52
C ILE A 606 -14.15 67.31 -16.44
N VAL A 607 -12.90 67.10 -16.86
CA VAL A 607 -12.52 66.02 -17.80
C VAL A 607 -11.11 65.54 -17.48
N GLN A 608 -10.86 64.25 -17.66
CA GLN A 608 -9.52 63.69 -17.67
C GLN A 608 -9.28 62.89 -18.95
N TYR A 609 -8.12 63.09 -19.56
CA TYR A 609 -7.61 62.25 -20.64
C TYR A 609 -6.42 61.45 -20.15
N ILE A 610 -6.29 60.23 -20.66
CA ILE A 610 -5.12 59.37 -20.43
C ILE A 610 -4.40 59.12 -21.73
N ARG A 611 -3.08 59.05 -21.67
CA ARG A 611 -2.23 58.61 -22.77
C ARG A 611 -2.10 57.10 -22.69
N THR A 612 -2.60 56.40 -23.69
CA THR A 612 -2.60 54.93 -23.73
C THR A 612 -2.51 54.43 -25.17
N THR A 613 -2.64 53.13 -25.38
CA THR A 613 -2.70 52.49 -26.70
C THR A 613 -4.00 51.69 -26.84
N PRO A 614 -4.52 51.48 -28.07
CA PRO A 614 -5.68 50.61 -28.28
C PRO A 614 -5.50 49.21 -27.68
N GLY A 615 -4.31 48.62 -27.79
CA GLY A 615 -4.03 47.29 -27.22
C GLY A 615 -4.15 47.23 -25.70
N ARG A 616 -3.72 48.27 -24.98
CA ARG A 616 -3.90 48.38 -23.52
C ARG A 616 -5.35 48.55 -23.14
N ILE A 617 -6.12 49.29 -23.94
CA ILE A 617 -7.57 49.47 -23.72
C ILE A 617 -8.30 48.15 -23.90
N ILE A 618 -8.01 47.39 -24.97
CA ILE A 618 -8.59 46.06 -25.20
C ILE A 618 -8.26 45.12 -24.04
N PHE A 619 -7.00 45.10 -23.58
CA PHE A 619 -6.61 44.27 -22.45
C PHE A 619 -7.34 44.66 -21.15
N ASN A 620 -7.44 45.96 -20.86
CA ASN A 620 -8.18 46.45 -19.68
C ASN A 620 -9.68 46.12 -19.77
N LYS A 621 -10.28 46.23 -20.96
CA LYS A 621 -11.68 45.87 -21.19
C LYS A 621 -11.93 44.40 -20.85
N ILE A 622 -11.05 43.50 -21.30
CA ILE A 622 -11.14 42.05 -20.98
C ILE A 622 -11.03 41.81 -19.47
N ILE A 623 -10.12 42.52 -18.78
CA ILE A 623 -10.00 42.42 -17.32
C ILE A 623 -11.28 42.89 -16.63
N GLN A 624 -11.83 44.04 -17.02
CA GLN A 624 -13.07 44.57 -16.43
C GLN A 624 -14.25 43.63 -16.67
N GLU A 625 -14.40 43.11 -17.90
CA GLU A 625 -15.42 42.12 -18.23
C GLU A 625 -15.28 40.85 -17.37
N SER A 626 -14.04 40.41 -17.08
CA SER A 626 -13.78 39.24 -16.23
C SER A 626 -13.95 39.48 -14.73
N LEU A 627 -13.90 40.73 -14.26
CA LEU A 627 -14.15 41.08 -12.86
C LEU A 627 -15.65 41.26 -12.57
N VAL A 628 -16.44 41.59 -13.59
CA VAL A 628 -17.90 41.76 -13.48
C VAL A 628 -18.65 40.43 -13.65
N ALA A 629 -18.08 39.48 -14.42
CA ALA A 629 -18.64 38.15 -14.66
C ALA A 629 -18.28 37.16 -13.55
#